data_AF-A0A679FVP4-F1
#
_entry.id   AF-A0A679FVP4-F1
#
_cell.length_a   1.000
_cell.length_b   1.000
_cell.length_c   1.000
_cell.angle_alpha   90.00
_cell.angle_beta   90.00
_cell.angle_gamma   90.00
#
_symmetry.space_group_name_H-M   'P 1'
#
loop_
_entity.id
_entity.type
_entity.pdbx_description
1 polymer ?
#
loop_
_entity_poly.entity_id
_entity_poly.type
_entity_poly.pdbx_seq_one_letter_code
_entity_poly.pdbx_strand_id
1 'polypeptide(L)'
;MSEKELLAGRIETINKCFEQLVDTFNNFFQGVEIDETHTESFKEVQDQMKQFADDISTIQKQWVDYQLYLIDTANSMILDVPIVNRTHLMVDHQEGMVRILTEYKIDATITDILPIHLFRDIILCTVEQFASGRRNIKVSDITKLMEDEIRSRSGYDEAPRVLVYRVFNVLKHHDILIPSSTVRFGHNLNKSVAEVKEWLDRVLT
;
A
#
# COMPACT_ATOMS: atom_id res chain seq x y z
N MET A 1 27.41 11.02 2.74
CA MET A 1 26.03 10.68 2.34
C MET A 1 25.89 9.18 2.44
N SER A 2 25.03 8.70 3.34
CA SER A 2 24.77 7.29 3.59
C SER A 2 23.98 6.66 2.43
N GLU A 3 24.07 5.34 2.26
CA GLU A 3 23.28 4.61 1.25
C GLU A 3 21.76 4.81 1.43
N LYS A 4 21.31 5.03 2.67
CA LYS A 4 19.92 5.36 3.00
C LYS A 4 19.51 6.72 2.44
N GLU A 5 20.34 7.75 2.62
CA GLU A 5 20.09 9.09 2.06
C GLU A 5 20.12 9.08 0.54
N LEU A 6 21.00 8.26 -0.04
CA LEU A 6 21.14 8.10 -1.49
C LEU A 6 19.92 7.37 -2.09
N LEU A 7 19.39 6.35 -1.42
CA LEU A 7 18.16 5.65 -1.80
C LEU A 7 16.93 6.56 -1.64
N ALA A 8 16.82 7.30 -0.53
CA ALA A 8 15.73 8.24 -0.29
C ALA A 8 15.69 9.34 -1.35
N GLY A 9 16.84 9.94 -1.69
CA GLY A 9 16.94 10.95 -2.74
C GLY A 9 16.59 10.41 -4.14
N ARG A 10 16.96 9.16 -4.45
CA ARG A 10 16.54 8.49 -5.70
C ARG A 10 15.03 8.25 -5.75
N ILE A 11 14.44 7.80 -4.64
CA ILE A 11 12.98 7.61 -4.52
C ILE A 11 12.24 8.93 -4.75
N GLU A 12 12.68 10.00 -4.10
CA GLU A 12 12.09 11.34 -4.24
C GLU A 12 12.19 11.85 -5.68
N THR A 13 13.35 11.64 -6.33
CA THR A 13 13.57 12.03 -7.73
C THR A 13 12.59 11.32 -8.66
N ILE A 14 12.42 10.00 -8.49
CA ILE A 14 11.51 9.21 -9.32
C ILE A 14 10.05 9.61 -9.09
N ASN A 15 9.66 9.90 -7.83
CA ASN A 15 8.32 10.39 -7.53
C ASN A 15 8.03 11.73 -8.22
N LYS A 16 8.97 12.69 -8.15
CA LYS A 16 8.86 13.97 -8.88
C LYS A 16 8.75 13.79 -10.39
N CYS A 17 9.47 12.82 -10.97
CA CYS A 17 9.35 12.51 -12.39
C CYS A 17 7.95 11.98 -12.74
N PHE A 18 7.35 11.13 -11.90
CA PHE A 18 5.97 10.66 -12.12
C PHE A 18 4.96 11.81 -12.07
N GLU A 19 5.04 12.68 -11.06
CA GLU A 19 4.18 13.86 -10.93
C GLU A 19 4.29 14.77 -12.16
N GLN A 20 5.52 15.12 -12.57
CA GLN A 20 5.75 15.95 -13.75
C GLN A 20 5.20 15.33 -15.04
N LEU A 21 5.34 14.02 -15.21
CA LEU A 21 4.83 13.32 -16.39
C LEU A 21 3.30 13.35 -16.41
N VAL A 22 2.63 13.02 -15.31
CA VAL A 22 1.17 13.05 -15.20
C VAL A 22 0.64 14.46 -15.47
N ASP A 23 1.23 15.49 -14.86
CA ASP A 23 0.84 16.88 -15.08
C ASP A 23 1.04 17.31 -16.54
N THR A 24 2.14 16.89 -17.16
CA THR A 24 2.43 17.22 -18.56
C THR A 24 1.37 16.63 -19.50
N PHE A 25 1.00 15.37 -19.32
CA PHE A 25 0.01 14.71 -20.18
C PHE A 25 -1.41 15.23 -19.93
N ASN A 26 -1.77 15.51 -18.68
CA ASN A 26 -3.08 16.08 -18.34
C ASN A 26 -3.29 17.49 -18.91
N ASN A 27 -2.22 18.29 -18.94
CA ASN A 27 -2.27 19.68 -19.42
C ASN A 27 -1.74 19.86 -20.85
N PHE A 28 -1.45 18.77 -21.57
CA PHE A 28 -0.77 18.80 -22.87
C PHE A 28 -1.46 19.72 -23.91
N PHE A 29 -2.78 19.79 -23.85
CA PHE A 29 -3.61 20.58 -24.77
C PHE A 29 -4.11 21.90 -24.19
N GLN A 30 -3.64 22.30 -23.01
CA GLN A 30 -4.08 23.53 -22.36
C GLN A 30 -3.65 24.75 -23.19
N GLY A 31 -4.62 25.53 -23.67
CA GLY A 31 -4.37 26.74 -24.47
C GLY A 31 -4.19 26.51 -25.98
N VAL A 32 -4.48 25.30 -26.48
CA VAL A 32 -4.49 25.04 -27.93
C VAL A 32 -5.84 25.46 -28.54
N GLU A 33 -5.83 26.41 -29.48
CA GLU A 33 -6.98 26.74 -30.31
C GLU A 33 -7.08 25.77 -31.49
N ILE A 34 -8.28 25.23 -31.73
CA ILE A 34 -8.50 24.18 -32.74
C ILE A 34 -9.37 24.75 -33.86
N ASP A 35 -8.90 24.59 -35.09
CA ASP A 35 -9.67 24.82 -36.31
C ASP A 35 -10.75 23.72 -36.48
N GLU A 36 -11.98 24.10 -36.83
CA GLU A 36 -13.13 23.19 -37.06
C GLU A 36 -12.84 22.07 -38.07
N THR A 37 -11.84 22.22 -38.93
CA THR A 37 -11.42 21.21 -39.91
C THR A 37 -10.64 20.03 -39.34
N HIS A 38 -10.09 20.13 -38.12
CA HIS A 38 -9.22 19.11 -37.50
C HIS A 38 -9.75 18.58 -36.17
N THR A 39 -11.04 18.78 -35.87
CA THR A 39 -11.61 18.48 -34.56
C THR A 39 -11.60 16.98 -34.21
N GLU A 40 -11.82 16.09 -35.19
CA GLU A 40 -11.80 14.63 -34.94
C GLU A 40 -10.39 14.11 -34.67
N SER A 41 -9.41 14.46 -35.49
CA SER A 41 -8.03 14.05 -35.28
C SER A 41 -7.46 14.60 -33.98
N PHE A 42 -7.78 15.85 -33.63
CA PHE A 42 -7.40 16.43 -32.35
C PHE A 42 -7.96 15.64 -31.17
N LYS A 43 -9.23 15.23 -31.24
CA LYS A 43 -9.88 14.45 -30.19
C LYS A 43 -9.23 13.08 -30.00
N GLU A 44 -8.86 12.41 -31.09
CA GLU A 44 -8.12 11.14 -31.03
C GLU A 44 -6.78 11.28 -30.29
N VAL A 45 -6.01 12.33 -30.58
CA VAL A 45 -4.75 12.57 -29.86
C VAL A 45 -5.01 12.95 -28.40
N GLN A 46 -6.07 13.70 -28.10
CA GLN A 46 -6.46 14.03 -26.73
C GLN A 46 -6.78 12.80 -25.89
N ASP A 47 -7.53 11.85 -26.46
CA ASP A 47 -7.88 10.60 -25.79
C ASP A 47 -6.63 9.71 -25.60
N GLN A 48 -5.70 9.68 -26.57
CA GLN A 48 -4.42 9.00 -26.41
C GLN A 48 -3.57 9.59 -25.28
N MET A 49 -3.49 10.92 -25.15
CA MET A 49 -2.72 11.56 -24.08
C MET A 49 -3.32 11.30 -22.69
N LYS A 50 -4.65 11.24 -22.58
CA LYS A 50 -5.31 10.81 -21.34
C LYS A 50 -4.98 9.36 -20.99
N GLN A 51 -5.01 8.46 -21.97
CA GLN A 51 -4.62 7.06 -21.75
C GLN A 51 -3.17 6.95 -21.27
N PHE A 52 -2.25 7.74 -21.82
CA PHE A 52 -0.87 7.79 -21.32
C PHE A 52 -0.79 8.26 -19.86
N ALA A 53 -1.55 9.28 -19.47
CA ALA A 53 -1.60 9.74 -18.09
C ALA A 53 -2.13 8.65 -17.13
N ASP A 54 -3.13 7.89 -17.55
CA ASP A 54 -3.69 6.75 -16.79
C ASP A 54 -2.69 5.60 -16.65
N ASP A 55 -1.96 5.29 -17.73
CA ASP A 55 -0.91 4.25 -17.74
C ASP A 55 0.26 4.64 -16.83
N ILE A 56 0.70 5.90 -16.88
CA ILE A 56 1.76 6.44 -16.00
C ILE A 56 1.31 6.40 -14.54
N SER A 57 0.06 6.79 -14.25
CA SER A 57 -0.53 6.68 -12.91
C SER A 57 -0.54 5.24 -12.40
N THR A 58 -0.79 4.27 -13.29
CA THR A 58 -0.72 2.84 -12.97
C THR A 58 0.71 2.40 -12.62
N ILE A 59 1.70 2.85 -13.39
CA ILE A 59 3.12 2.56 -13.12
C ILE A 59 3.56 3.23 -11.81
N GLN A 60 3.11 4.44 -11.51
CA GLN A 60 3.39 5.13 -10.24
C GLN A 60 2.88 4.30 -9.05
N LYS A 61 1.67 3.72 -9.14
CA LYS A 61 1.13 2.80 -8.12
C LYS A 61 2.02 1.56 -7.94
N GLN A 62 2.52 0.98 -9.03
CA GLN A 62 3.47 -0.14 -9.00
C GLN A 62 4.87 0.26 -8.50
N TRP A 63 5.27 1.51 -8.66
CA TRP A 63 6.52 2.01 -8.11
C TRP A 63 6.44 2.09 -6.57
N VAL A 64 5.30 2.50 -6.02
CA VAL A 64 5.04 2.48 -4.57
C VAL A 64 5.08 1.05 -3.99
N ASP A 65 4.59 0.03 -4.71
CA ASP A 65 4.79 -1.40 -4.34
C ASP A 65 6.27 -1.68 -4.10
N TYR A 66 7.08 -1.30 -5.09
CA TYR A 66 8.47 -1.65 -5.15
C TYR A 66 9.29 -0.89 -4.10
N GLN A 67 8.92 0.35 -3.78
CA GLN A 67 9.51 1.12 -2.69
C GLN A 67 9.33 0.43 -1.35
N LEU A 68 8.11 0.00 -1.01
CA LEU A 68 7.85 -0.71 0.24
C LEU A 68 8.68 -2.01 0.32
N TYR A 69 8.77 -2.75 -0.77
CA TYR A 69 9.62 -3.94 -0.86
C TYR A 69 11.12 -3.63 -0.72
N LEU A 70 11.61 -2.56 -1.35
CA LEU A 70 13.01 -2.13 -1.23
C LEU A 70 13.34 -1.70 0.20
N ILE A 71 12.45 -0.95 0.83
CA ILE A 71 12.56 -0.55 2.24
C ILE A 71 12.62 -1.80 3.12
N ASP A 72 11.78 -2.80 2.87
CA ASP A 72 11.78 -4.04 3.63
C ASP A 72 13.07 -4.83 3.48
N THR A 73 13.49 -5.02 2.24
CA THR A 73 14.69 -5.78 1.90
C THR A 73 15.93 -5.11 2.49
N ALA A 74 16.08 -3.80 2.29
CA ALA A 74 17.21 -3.04 2.85
C ALA A 74 17.22 -3.08 4.39
N ASN A 75 16.07 -2.98 5.04
CA ASN A 75 16.00 -3.01 6.50
C ASN A 75 16.20 -4.41 7.10
N SER A 76 15.91 -5.48 6.37
CA SER A 76 16.21 -6.86 6.75
C SER A 76 17.70 -7.23 6.61
N MET A 77 18.44 -6.49 5.78
CA MET A 77 19.89 -6.70 5.59
C MET A 77 20.75 -5.96 6.64
N ILE A 78 20.18 -5.01 7.38
CA ILE A 78 20.92 -4.14 8.33
C ILE A 78 20.73 -4.57 9.78
N LEU A 79 19.59 -5.16 10.11
CA LEU A 79 19.31 -5.83 11.37
C LEU A 79 19.05 -7.28 10.98
N ASP A 80 19.77 -8.25 11.54
CA ASP A 80 19.60 -9.70 11.28
C ASP A 80 18.20 -10.25 11.72
N VAL A 81 17.23 -9.36 11.88
CA VAL A 81 15.85 -9.60 12.29
C VAL A 81 14.90 -8.98 11.24
N PRO A 82 14.08 -9.79 10.55
CA PRO A 82 13.08 -9.31 9.59
C PRO A 82 12.17 -8.23 10.19
N ILE A 83 11.75 -7.23 9.38
CA ILE A 83 10.84 -6.15 9.82
C ILE A 83 9.57 -6.69 10.49
N VAL A 84 9.05 -7.81 9.97
CA VAL A 84 7.88 -8.49 10.53
C VAL A 84 8.08 -8.82 12.00
N ASN A 85 9.28 -9.22 12.42
CA ASN A 85 9.58 -9.59 13.81
C ASN A 85 9.73 -8.37 14.74
N ARG A 86 9.76 -7.15 14.17
CA ARG A 86 9.85 -5.86 14.86
C ARG A 86 8.55 -5.06 14.80
N THR A 87 7.47 -5.69 14.32
CA THR A 87 6.13 -5.10 14.28
C THR A 87 5.37 -5.53 15.52
N HIS A 88 4.90 -4.56 16.30
CA HIS A 88 4.13 -4.75 17.52
C HIS A 88 2.75 -4.11 17.37
N LEU A 89 1.74 -4.84 17.83
CA LEU A 89 0.36 -4.38 17.87
C LEU A 89 0.01 -3.95 19.29
N MET A 90 -0.48 -2.73 19.44
CA MET A 90 -1.07 -2.23 20.69
C MET A 90 -2.50 -1.80 20.43
N VAL A 91 -3.42 -2.19 21.30
CA VAL A 91 -4.84 -1.84 21.21
C VAL A 91 -5.19 -0.94 22.38
N ASP A 92 -5.75 0.22 22.05
CA ASP A 92 -6.25 1.21 22.99
C ASP A 92 -7.77 1.20 22.94
N HIS A 93 -8.38 0.43 23.85
CA HIS A 93 -9.83 0.26 23.91
C HIS A 93 -10.56 1.50 24.43
N GLN A 94 -9.87 2.39 25.15
CA GLN A 94 -10.48 3.62 25.66
C GLN A 94 -10.69 4.62 24.53
N GLU A 95 -9.68 4.75 23.67
CA GLU A 95 -9.73 5.63 22.49
C GLU A 95 -10.32 4.94 21.25
N GLY A 96 -10.57 3.62 21.31
CA GLY A 96 -11.08 2.85 20.17
C GLY A 96 -10.08 2.73 19.03
N MET A 97 -8.78 2.74 19.34
CA MET A 97 -7.67 2.83 18.37
C MET A 97 -6.74 1.62 18.44
N VAL A 98 -6.10 1.34 17.31
CA VAL A 98 -4.98 0.41 17.18
C VAL A 98 -3.74 1.22 16.84
N ARG A 99 -2.62 0.85 17.45
CA ARG A 99 -1.28 1.36 17.14
C ARG A 99 -0.42 0.21 16.66
N ILE A 100 0.11 0.33 15.45
CA ILE A 100 1.09 -0.60 14.88
C ILE A 100 2.44 0.08 14.99
N LEU A 101 3.28 -0.41 15.90
CA LEU A 101 4.64 0.07 16.06
C LEU A 101 5.55 -0.81 15.23
N THR A 102 6.37 -0.20 14.38
CA THR A 102 7.43 -0.92 13.69
C THR A 102 8.75 -0.27 14.05
N GLU A 103 9.63 -1.03 14.68
CA GLU A 103 10.96 -0.56 15.05
C GLU A 103 11.86 -0.56 13.80
N TYR A 104 12.23 0.64 13.35
CA TYR A 104 13.27 0.86 12.35
C TYR A 104 14.60 1.16 13.06
N LYS A 105 15.71 1.23 12.31
CA LYS A 105 17.08 1.42 12.82
C LYS A 105 17.19 2.56 13.87
N ILE A 106 18.04 2.38 14.90
CA ILE A 106 18.60 3.36 15.88
C ILE A 106 17.62 4.52 16.16
N ASP A 107 16.75 4.33 17.15
CA ASP A 107 15.83 5.32 17.73
C ASP A 107 14.67 5.80 16.84
N ALA A 108 14.43 5.16 15.69
CA ALA A 108 13.28 5.47 14.84
C ALA A 108 12.17 4.42 14.97
N THR A 109 11.13 4.72 15.75
CA THR A 109 9.90 3.93 15.78
C THR A 109 8.85 4.61 14.91
N ILE A 110 8.39 3.92 13.86
CA ILE A 110 7.21 4.36 13.13
C ILE A 110 5.99 3.82 13.87
N THR A 111 5.07 4.73 14.19
CA THR A 111 3.79 4.37 14.80
C THR A 111 2.68 4.72 13.83
N ASP A 112 1.99 3.70 13.33
CA ASP A 112 0.81 3.84 12.49
C ASP A 112 -0.44 3.70 13.39
N ILE A 113 -1.38 4.65 13.30
CA ILE A 113 -2.56 4.70 14.17
C ILE A 113 -3.82 4.62 13.30
N LEU A 114 -4.74 3.73 13.66
CA LEU A 114 -6.02 3.57 12.97
C LEU A 114 -7.13 3.13 13.93
N PRO A 115 -8.41 3.43 13.63
CA PRO A 115 -9.52 2.95 14.44
C PRO A 115 -9.60 1.41 14.47
N ILE A 116 -10.01 0.84 15.61
CA ILE A 116 -10.18 -0.60 15.81
C ILE A 116 -11.08 -1.21 14.73
N HIS A 117 -12.18 -0.52 14.39
CA HIS A 117 -13.09 -0.99 13.36
C HIS A 117 -12.41 -1.10 11.99
N LEU A 118 -11.54 -0.15 11.62
CA LEU A 118 -10.89 -0.15 10.32
C LEU A 118 -9.81 -1.25 10.26
N PHE A 119 -9.08 -1.44 11.36
CA PHE A 119 -8.17 -2.57 11.51
C PHE A 119 -8.90 -3.91 11.34
N ARG A 120 -10.05 -4.07 12.01
CA ARG A 120 -10.92 -5.25 11.88
C ARG A 120 -11.38 -5.44 10.43
N ASP A 121 -11.89 -4.39 9.80
CA ASP A 121 -12.44 -4.44 8.45
C ASP A 121 -11.36 -4.84 7.42
N ILE A 122 -10.14 -4.31 7.52
CA ILE A 122 -9.01 -4.69 6.65
C ILE A 122 -8.70 -6.19 6.78
N ILE A 123 -8.67 -6.71 8.02
CA ILE A 123 -8.36 -8.13 8.26
C ILE A 123 -9.50 -9.02 7.76
N LEU A 124 -10.75 -8.64 8.04
CA LEU A 124 -11.93 -9.38 7.57
C LEU A 124 -12.00 -9.41 6.05
N CYS A 125 -11.82 -8.26 5.39
CA CYS A 125 -11.72 -8.18 3.94
C CYS A 125 -10.63 -9.13 3.41
N THR A 126 -9.45 -9.14 4.04
CA THR A 126 -8.35 -10.05 3.68
C THR A 126 -8.73 -11.53 3.79
N VAL A 127 -9.33 -11.96 4.90
CA VAL A 127 -9.69 -13.38 5.07
C VAL A 127 -10.88 -13.81 4.22
N GLU A 128 -11.81 -12.91 3.92
CA GLU A 128 -12.96 -13.18 3.05
C GLU A 128 -12.53 -13.48 1.61
N GLN A 129 -11.50 -12.81 1.12
CA GLN A 129 -10.91 -13.13 -0.19
C GLN A 129 -10.36 -14.57 -0.24
N PHE A 130 -9.79 -15.09 0.86
CA PHE A 130 -9.39 -16.50 0.94
C PHE A 130 -10.60 -17.43 1.03
N ALA A 131 -11.61 -17.06 1.82
CA ALA A 131 -12.87 -17.80 1.93
C ALA A 131 -13.60 -17.90 0.58
N SER A 132 -13.47 -16.89 -0.28
CA SER A 132 -14.02 -16.89 -1.65
C SER A 132 -13.18 -17.70 -2.65
N GLY A 133 -12.16 -18.43 -2.19
CA GLY A 133 -11.36 -19.35 -3.00
C GLY A 133 -10.09 -18.76 -3.61
N ARG A 134 -9.72 -17.50 -3.30
CA ARG A 134 -8.42 -16.97 -3.74
C ARG A 134 -7.30 -17.65 -2.97
N ARG A 135 -6.26 -18.11 -3.67
CA ARG A 135 -5.12 -18.79 -3.05
C ARG A 135 -4.01 -17.86 -2.59
N ASN A 136 -3.88 -16.72 -3.25
CA ASN A 136 -2.84 -15.74 -2.99
C ASN A 136 -3.46 -14.34 -2.99
N ILE A 137 -3.05 -13.50 -2.05
CA ILE A 137 -3.52 -12.12 -1.94
C ILE A 137 -2.35 -11.16 -1.86
N LYS A 138 -2.40 -10.08 -2.62
CA LYS A 138 -1.45 -8.96 -2.51
C LYS A 138 -2.04 -7.86 -1.66
N VAL A 139 -1.15 -7.05 -1.06
CA VAL A 139 -1.52 -5.80 -0.39
C VAL A 139 -2.36 -4.93 -1.33
N SER A 140 -1.96 -4.81 -2.61
CA SER A 140 -2.69 -4.03 -3.62
C SER A 140 -4.14 -4.47 -3.82
N ASP A 141 -4.43 -5.76 -3.67
CA ASP A 141 -5.78 -6.30 -3.86
C ASP A 141 -6.71 -5.78 -2.76
N ILE A 142 -6.23 -5.80 -1.51
CA ILE A 142 -6.98 -5.33 -0.35
C ILE A 142 -7.04 -3.80 -0.32
N THR A 143 -5.96 -3.12 -0.71
CA THR A 143 -5.97 -1.65 -0.88
C THR A 143 -7.06 -1.23 -1.85
N LYS A 144 -7.21 -1.89 -3.00
CA LYS A 144 -8.24 -1.55 -3.98
C LYS A 144 -9.67 -1.78 -3.45
N LEU A 145 -9.86 -2.80 -2.60
CA LEU A 145 -11.17 -3.13 -2.04
C LEU A 145 -11.57 -2.24 -0.86
N MET A 146 -10.60 -1.62 -0.19
CA MET A 146 -10.79 -0.83 1.04
C MET A 146 -10.41 0.64 0.85
N GLU A 147 -10.18 1.09 -0.39
CA GLU A 147 -9.60 2.39 -0.68
C GLU A 147 -10.46 3.52 -0.11
N ASP A 148 -11.77 3.48 -0.39
CA ASP A 148 -12.72 4.50 0.02
C ASP A 148 -12.92 4.52 1.54
N GLU A 149 -13.01 3.34 2.17
CA GLU A 149 -13.14 3.20 3.63
C GLU A 149 -11.90 3.72 4.35
N ILE A 150 -10.69 3.43 3.84
CA ILE A 150 -9.45 3.91 4.44
C ILE A 150 -9.33 5.42 4.29
N ARG A 151 -9.62 5.98 3.11
CA ARG A 151 -9.59 7.44 2.89
C ARG A 151 -10.59 8.18 3.78
N SER A 152 -11.78 7.63 3.98
CA SER A 152 -12.85 8.28 4.74
C SER A 152 -12.73 8.12 6.26
N ARG A 153 -12.07 7.06 6.75
CA ARG A 153 -12.05 6.68 8.17
C ARG A 153 -10.64 6.69 8.79
N SER A 154 -9.64 7.24 8.11
CA SER A 154 -8.27 7.32 8.64
C SER A 154 -7.52 8.58 8.18
N GLY A 155 -6.31 8.80 8.70
CA GLY A 155 -5.38 9.83 8.22
C GLY A 155 -4.48 9.38 7.05
N TYR A 156 -4.84 8.30 6.35
CA TYR A 156 -4.08 7.75 5.22
C TYR A 156 -4.77 8.03 3.88
N ASP A 157 -5.32 9.23 3.73
CA ASP A 157 -5.97 9.71 2.51
C ASP A 157 -5.05 9.59 1.29
N GLU A 158 -3.83 10.13 1.37
CA GLU A 158 -2.89 10.13 0.25
C GLU A 158 -2.19 8.77 0.04
N ALA A 159 -2.24 7.87 1.03
CA ALA A 159 -1.57 6.57 0.95
C ALA A 159 -2.32 5.41 1.66
N PRO A 160 -3.52 5.01 1.19
CA PRO A 160 -4.35 3.95 1.81
C PRO A 160 -3.66 2.59 1.90
N ARG A 161 -3.08 2.15 0.78
CA ARG A 161 -1.63 2.11 0.74
C ARG A 161 -0.88 1.43 1.90
N VAL A 162 -0.15 2.32 2.54
CA VAL A 162 0.75 2.07 3.65
C VAL A 162 -0.01 1.38 4.78
N LEU A 163 -1.25 1.80 5.05
CA LEU A 163 -2.04 1.24 6.15
C LEU A 163 -2.30 -0.26 5.97
N VAL A 164 -2.75 -0.68 4.78
CA VAL A 164 -2.96 -2.10 4.47
C VAL A 164 -1.67 -2.89 4.60
N TYR A 165 -0.57 -2.34 4.10
CA TYR A 165 0.75 -2.95 4.21
C TYR A 165 1.17 -3.16 5.69
N ARG A 166 0.88 -2.20 6.58
CA ARG A 166 1.15 -2.31 8.02
C ARG A 166 0.33 -3.39 8.68
N VAL A 167 -0.96 -3.49 8.35
CA VAL A 167 -1.82 -4.57 8.82
C VAL A 167 -1.30 -5.93 8.34
N PHE A 168 -0.82 -6.03 7.10
CA PHE A 168 -0.19 -7.25 6.59
C PHE A 168 1.07 -7.64 7.37
N ASN A 169 1.87 -6.67 7.84
CA ASN A 169 3.02 -6.97 8.70
C ASN A 169 2.60 -7.55 10.04
N VAL A 170 1.52 -7.06 10.65
CA VAL A 170 0.95 -7.64 11.86
C VAL A 170 0.51 -9.08 11.60
N LEU A 171 -0.22 -9.33 10.51
CA LEU A 171 -0.66 -10.69 10.17
C LEU A 171 0.51 -11.65 9.92
N LYS A 172 1.58 -11.18 9.27
CA LYS A 172 2.82 -11.97 9.11
C LYS A 172 3.51 -12.22 10.45
N HIS A 173 3.54 -11.23 11.35
CA HIS A 173 4.16 -11.35 12.67
C HIS A 173 3.49 -12.43 13.52
N HIS A 174 2.17 -12.56 13.40
CA HIS A 174 1.38 -13.58 14.09
C HIS A 174 1.24 -14.90 13.32
N ASP A 175 2.06 -15.10 12.27
CA ASP A 175 2.09 -16.29 11.43
C ASP A 175 0.72 -16.62 10.79
N ILE A 176 -0.08 -15.60 10.51
CA ILE A 176 -1.38 -15.70 9.84
C ILE A 176 -1.20 -15.65 8.32
N LEU A 177 -0.29 -14.79 7.85
CA LEU A 177 0.08 -14.69 6.45
C LEU A 177 1.54 -15.11 6.25
N ILE A 178 1.79 -15.89 5.21
CA ILE A 178 3.13 -16.27 4.78
C ILE A 178 3.36 -15.85 3.31
N PRO A 179 4.60 -15.57 2.89
CA PRO A 179 4.89 -15.25 1.50
C PRO A 179 4.46 -16.37 0.55
N SER A 180 3.89 -16.01 -0.60
CA SER A 180 3.61 -16.96 -1.68
C SER A 180 4.90 -17.34 -2.40
N SER A 181 5.08 -18.63 -2.64
CA SER A 181 6.15 -19.16 -3.49
C SER A 181 5.87 -19.03 -4.99
N THR A 182 4.64 -18.72 -5.39
CA THR A 182 4.18 -18.75 -6.79
C THR A 182 3.78 -17.38 -7.33
N VAL A 183 3.41 -16.45 -6.46
CA VAL A 183 2.98 -15.10 -6.84
C VAL A 183 3.89 -14.09 -6.15
N ARG A 184 4.64 -13.33 -6.95
CA ARG A 184 5.48 -12.23 -6.44
C ARG A 184 4.63 -11.24 -5.63
N PHE A 185 5.09 -10.92 -4.42
CA PHE A 185 4.38 -10.07 -3.44
C PHE A 185 3.02 -10.59 -2.97
N GLY A 186 2.65 -11.81 -3.37
CA GLY A 186 1.47 -12.50 -2.89
C GLY A 186 1.71 -13.11 -1.52
N HIS A 187 0.63 -13.27 -0.76
CA HIS A 187 0.61 -13.90 0.55
C HIS A 187 -0.41 -15.03 0.54
N ASN A 188 -0.10 -16.11 1.28
CA ASN A 188 -1.01 -17.22 1.54
C ASN A 188 -1.48 -17.15 2.99
N LEU A 189 -2.68 -17.67 3.23
CA LEU A 189 -3.18 -17.87 4.59
C LEU A 189 -2.52 -19.12 5.19
N ASN A 190 -1.91 -18.97 6.36
CA ASN A 190 -1.24 -20.04 7.09
C ASN A 190 -2.12 -20.64 8.21
N LYS A 191 -3.21 -19.95 8.57
CA LYS A 191 -4.23 -20.41 9.52
C LYS A 191 -5.58 -20.56 8.82
N SER A 192 -6.52 -21.30 9.40
CA SER A 192 -7.89 -21.30 8.89
C SER A 192 -8.58 -19.96 9.10
N VAL A 193 -9.59 -19.65 8.29
CA VAL A 193 -10.39 -18.42 8.43
C VAL A 193 -11.00 -18.31 9.83
N ALA A 194 -11.43 -19.43 10.41
CA ALA A 194 -11.99 -19.47 11.77
C ALA A 194 -10.93 -19.08 12.82
N GLU A 195 -9.74 -19.65 12.75
CA GLU A 195 -8.64 -19.33 13.68
C GLU A 195 -8.23 -17.85 13.60
N VAL A 196 -8.25 -17.25 12.40
CA VAL A 196 -7.96 -15.82 12.25
C VAL A 196 -9.04 -14.96 12.87
N LYS A 197 -10.31 -15.31 12.71
CA LYS A 197 -11.43 -14.60 13.34
C LYS A 197 -11.36 -14.70 14.87
N GLU A 198 -11.08 -15.88 15.41
CA GLU A 198 -10.90 -16.08 16.86
C GLU A 198 -9.68 -15.31 17.40
N TRP A 199 -8.57 -15.28 16.66
CA TRP A 199 -7.43 -14.45 17.01
C TRP A 199 -7.80 -12.96 17.00
N LEU A 200 -8.51 -12.50 15.97
CA LEU A 200 -8.92 -11.11 15.85
C LEU A 200 -9.85 -10.69 16.99
N ASP A 201 -10.82 -11.52 17.34
CA ASP A 201 -11.71 -11.23 18.46
C ASP A 201 -10.92 -11.13 19.77
N ARG A 202 -10.03 -12.08 20.07
CA ARG A 202 -9.18 -12.03 21.28
C ARG A 202 -8.25 -10.83 21.35
N VAL A 203 -7.80 -10.33 20.20
CA VAL A 203 -6.89 -9.17 20.13
C VAL A 203 -7.65 -7.86 20.30
N LEU A 204 -8.92 -7.81 19.90
CA LEU A 204 -9.73 -6.58 19.89
C LEU A 204 -10.75 -6.47 21.03
N THR A 205 -10.94 -7.53 21.83
CA THR A 205 -11.68 -7.49 23.12
C THR A 205 -10.77 -7.24 24.29
#